data_AF-A0A3A8ZQ26-F1
#
_entry.id   AF-A0A3A8ZQ26-F1
#
_cell.length_a   1.000
_cell.length_b   1.000
_cell.length_c   1.000
_cell.angle_alpha   90.00
_cell.angle_beta   90.00
_cell.angle_gamma   90.00
#
_symmetry.space_group_name_H-M   'P 1'
#
loop_
_entity.id
_entity.type
_entity.pdbx_description
1 polymer ?
#
loop_
_entity_poly.entity_id
_entity_poly.type
_entity_poly.pdbx_seq_one_letter_code
_entity_poly.pdbx_strand_id
1 'polypeptide(L)'
;MDLKTASSQEIASYFSREVNNFCFSPKVTAEDLKSSRLMKDLDLCWLRILSDPTYRTDLRNEKSSIVGRQLADIPFVKRKIELVDNPKMEDVAKRMAMDHRTLQQTFSGLVFYHFMLTCNKRENQTLLKVMGNSFYKLPLI
;
A
#
# COMPACT_ATOMS: atom_id res chain seq x y z
N MET A 1 -5.70 -16.14 2.17
CA MET A 1 -7.01 -15.64 2.65
C MET A 1 -7.83 -15.19 1.45
N ASP A 2 -9.14 -15.45 1.41
CA ASP A 2 -10.00 -14.92 0.36
C ASP A 2 -10.49 -13.52 0.75
N LEU A 3 -10.00 -12.49 0.05
CA LEU A 3 -10.39 -11.10 0.30
C LEU A 3 -11.86 -10.84 -0.03
N LYS A 4 -12.51 -11.66 -0.87
CA LYS A 4 -13.89 -11.46 -1.29
C LYS A 4 -14.85 -11.72 -0.13
N THR A 5 -14.66 -12.84 0.56
CA THR A 5 -15.57 -13.32 1.60
C THR A 5 -15.24 -12.78 2.99
N ALA A 6 -13.97 -12.47 3.27
CA ALA A 6 -13.55 -11.91 4.56
C ALA A 6 -14.11 -10.51 4.79
N SER A 7 -14.49 -10.17 6.03
CA SER A 7 -14.83 -8.81 6.45
C SER A 7 -13.62 -7.87 6.42
N SER A 8 -13.84 -6.55 6.42
CA SER A 8 -12.75 -5.57 6.48
C SER A 8 -11.88 -5.73 7.74
N GLN A 9 -12.48 -6.09 8.88
CA GLN A 9 -11.76 -6.37 10.12
C GLN A 9 -10.88 -7.62 10.02
N GLU A 10 -11.37 -8.70 9.42
CA GLU A 10 -10.58 -9.92 9.21
C GLU A 10 -9.41 -9.63 8.26
N ILE A 11 -9.65 -8.83 7.22
CA ILE A 11 -8.60 -8.46 6.26
C ILE A 11 -7.52 -7.61 6.93
N ALA A 12 -7.89 -6.59 7.69
CA ALA A 12 -6.95 -5.77 8.43
C ALA A 12 -6.17 -6.61 9.46
N SER A 13 -6.85 -7.47 10.21
CA SER A 13 -6.22 -8.38 11.18
C SER A 13 -5.22 -9.34 10.52
N TYR A 14 -5.56 -9.85 9.34
CA TYR A 14 -4.67 -10.69 8.55
C TYR A 14 -3.41 -9.91 8.16
N PHE A 15 -3.54 -8.74 7.51
CA PHE A 15 -2.36 -7.97 7.10
C PHE A 15 -1.52 -7.53 8.30
N SER A 16 -2.15 -7.07 9.39
CA SER A 16 -1.46 -6.72 10.63
C SER A 16 -0.62 -7.89 11.17
N ARG A 17 -1.20 -9.10 11.20
CA ARG A 17 -0.47 -10.32 11.62
C ARG A 17 0.65 -10.68 10.65
N GLU A 18 0.39 -10.63 9.34
CA GLU A 18 1.40 -10.95 8.33
C GLU A 18 2.58 -9.99 8.40
N VAL A 19 2.36 -8.68 8.44
CA VAL A 19 3.44 -7.69 8.46
C VAL A 19 4.18 -7.62 9.80
N ASN A 20 3.58 -8.18 10.86
CA ASN A 20 4.24 -8.38 12.16
C ASN A 20 5.08 -9.67 12.21
N ASN A 21 5.01 -10.52 11.19
CA ASN A 21 5.83 -11.72 11.12
C ASN A 21 7.25 -11.36 10.66
N PHE A 22 8.27 -11.74 11.43
CA PHE A 22 9.68 -11.53 11.07
C PHE A 22 10.07 -12.12 9.71
N CYS A 23 9.43 -13.24 9.32
CA CYS A 23 9.65 -13.89 8.04
C CYS A 23 8.78 -13.33 6.89
N PHE A 24 8.05 -12.24 7.13
CA PHE A 24 7.19 -11.64 6.12
C PHE A 24 7.99 -11.22 4.88
N SER A 25 7.52 -11.68 3.71
CA SER A 25 8.09 -11.30 2.43
C SER A 25 7.04 -10.52 1.63
N PRO A 26 7.17 -9.18 1.54
CA PRO A 26 6.28 -8.35 0.74
C PRO A 26 6.15 -8.83 -0.70
N LYS A 27 7.22 -9.42 -1.25
CA LYS A 27 7.24 -9.90 -2.64
C LYS A 27 6.34 -11.11 -2.86
N VAL A 28 6.41 -12.09 -1.96
CA VAL A 28 5.62 -13.32 -2.08
C VAL A 28 4.13 -12.98 -2.00
N THR A 29 3.74 -12.23 -0.97
CA THR A 29 2.34 -11.80 -0.80
C THR A 29 1.84 -10.94 -1.97
N ALA A 30 2.68 -10.05 -2.51
CA ALA A 30 2.29 -9.25 -3.66
C ALA A 30 2.09 -10.09 -4.94
N GLU A 31 2.95 -11.07 -5.21
CA GLU A 31 2.76 -11.95 -6.36
C GLU A 31 1.51 -12.83 -6.20
N ASP A 32 1.26 -13.36 -5.00
CA ASP A 32 0.05 -14.15 -4.70
C ASP A 32 -1.24 -13.34 -4.92
N LEU A 33 -1.20 -12.04 -4.62
CA LEU A 33 -2.36 -11.15 -4.72
C LEU A 33 -2.42 -10.32 -6.01
N LYS A 34 -1.47 -10.48 -6.94
CA LYS A 34 -1.33 -9.66 -8.16
C LYS A 34 -2.59 -9.55 -9.02
N SER A 35 -3.37 -10.62 -9.11
CA SER A 35 -4.62 -10.67 -9.87
C SER A 35 -5.83 -10.16 -9.08
N SER A 36 -5.69 -9.93 -7.78
CA SER A 36 -6.76 -9.50 -6.89
C SER A 36 -7.13 -8.04 -7.13
N ARG A 37 -8.36 -7.82 -7.62
CA ARG A 37 -8.93 -6.46 -7.71
C ARG A 37 -9.01 -5.78 -6.34
N LEU A 38 -9.33 -6.53 -5.30
CA LEU A 38 -9.44 -5.99 -3.94
C LEU A 38 -8.09 -5.53 -3.39
N MET A 39 -7.00 -6.23 -3.70
CA MET A 39 -5.66 -5.75 -3.32
C MET A 39 -5.27 -4.47 -4.08
N LYS A 40 -5.63 -4.36 -5.37
CA LYS A 40 -5.40 -3.13 -6.15
C LYS A 40 -6.19 -1.94 -5.61
N ASP A 41 -7.44 -2.17 -5.20
CA ASP A 41 -8.26 -1.12 -4.56
C ASP A 41 -7.64 -0.74 -3.20
N LEU A 42 -7.16 -1.72 -2.42
CA LEU A 42 -6.46 -1.47 -1.16
C LEU A 42 -5.18 -0.64 -1.34
N ASP A 43 -4.39 -0.90 -2.39
CA ASP A 43 -3.21 -0.09 -2.68
C ASP A 43 -3.58 1.39 -2.83
N LEU A 44 -4.63 1.67 -3.61
CA LEU A 44 -5.10 3.03 -3.88
C LEU A 44 -5.68 3.68 -2.63
N CYS A 45 -6.46 2.94 -1.83
CA CYS A 45 -6.96 3.42 -0.54
C CYS A 45 -5.80 3.75 0.42
N TRP A 46 -4.76 2.92 0.48
CA TRP A 46 -3.59 3.17 1.32
C TRP A 46 -2.76 4.37 0.83
N LEU A 47 -2.55 4.51 -0.47
CA LEU A 47 -1.91 5.69 -1.05
C LEU A 47 -2.70 6.97 -0.76
N ARG A 48 -4.04 6.91 -0.78
CA ARG A 48 -4.90 8.03 -0.36
C ARG A 48 -4.63 8.42 1.09
N ILE A 49 -4.54 7.45 2.01
CA ILE A 49 -4.20 7.71 3.41
C ILE A 49 -2.81 8.34 3.56
N LEU A 50 -1.78 7.78 2.93
CA LEU A 50 -0.41 8.27 3.06
C LEU A 50 -0.22 9.68 2.46
N SER A 51 -0.96 10.00 1.40
CA SER A 51 -0.87 11.29 0.72
C SER A 51 -1.69 12.40 1.40
N ASP A 52 -2.55 12.05 2.36
CA ASP A 52 -3.32 13.03 3.11
C ASP A 52 -2.40 13.95 3.93
N PRO A 53 -2.53 15.29 3.82
CA PRO A 53 -1.73 16.23 4.60
C PRO A 53 -1.88 16.06 6.12
N THR A 54 -3.00 15.54 6.58
CA THR A 54 -3.33 15.30 7.99
C THR A 54 -2.82 13.95 8.51
N TYR A 55 -2.30 13.08 7.63
CA TYR A 55 -1.73 11.81 8.03
C TYR A 55 -0.50 12.01 8.91
N ARG A 56 -0.62 11.61 10.17
CA ARG A 56 0.43 11.77 11.17
C ARG A 56 1.51 10.72 11.00
N THR A 57 2.75 11.19 11.00
CA THR A 57 3.94 10.35 10.93
C THR A 57 4.78 10.45 12.20
N ASP A 58 5.64 9.47 12.40
CA ASP A 58 6.82 9.54 13.25
C ASP A 58 8.04 9.02 12.47
N LEU A 59 9.20 8.93 13.13
CA LEU A 59 10.43 8.44 12.50
C LEU A 59 10.29 7.04 11.86
N ARG A 60 9.33 6.22 12.32
CA ARG A 60 9.18 4.82 11.90
C ARG A 60 8.37 4.66 10.61
N ASN A 61 7.44 5.57 10.32
CA ASN A 61 6.60 5.52 9.11
C ASN A 61 6.73 6.75 8.19
N GLU A 62 7.57 7.72 8.53
CA GLU A 62 7.78 8.94 7.74
C GLU A 62 8.21 8.63 6.30
N LYS A 63 9.10 7.66 6.11
CA LYS A 63 9.54 7.28 4.76
C LYS A 63 8.39 6.75 3.91
N SER A 64 7.46 5.99 4.49
CA SER A 64 6.23 5.56 3.80
C SER A 64 5.40 6.75 3.35
N SER A 65 5.18 7.73 4.23
CA SER A 65 4.39 8.92 3.91
C SER A 65 5.01 9.74 2.77
N ILE A 66 6.33 9.95 2.80
CA ILE A 66 7.07 10.65 1.73
C ILE A 66 6.88 9.93 0.39
N VAL A 67 7.10 8.62 0.35
CA VAL A 67 6.96 7.82 -0.87
C VAL A 67 5.50 7.81 -1.35
N GLY A 68 4.54 7.67 -0.43
CA GLY A 68 3.11 7.71 -0.74
C GLY A 68 2.68 9.03 -1.38
N ARG A 69 3.17 10.17 -0.87
CA ARG A 69 2.94 11.50 -1.45
C ARG A 69 3.55 11.62 -2.85
N GLN A 70 4.81 11.23 -3.01
CA GLN A 70 5.48 11.23 -4.31
C GLN A 70 4.75 10.36 -5.35
N LEU A 71 4.23 9.20 -4.95
CA LEU A 71 3.41 8.35 -5.79
C LEU A 71 2.09 9.04 -6.17
N ALA A 72 1.40 9.62 -5.19
CA ALA A 72 0.13 10.32 -5.41
C ALA A 72 0.27 11.57 -6.31
N ASP A 73 1.45 12.18 -6.36
CA ASP A 73 1.73 13.30 -7.26
C ASP A 73 1.91 12.88 -8.74
N ILE A 74 2.10 11.59 -9.02
CA ILE A 74 2.19 11.10 -10.41
C ILE A 74 0.80 11.16 -11.06
N PRO A 75 0.63 11.81 -12.23
CA PRO A 75 -0.70 12.11 -12.77
C PRO A 75 -1.65 10.91 -12.95
N PHE A 76 -1.15 9.74 -13.35
CA PHE A 76 -2.01 8.56 -13.52
C PHE A 76 -2.39 7.94 -12.17
N VAL A 77 -1.50 8.01 -11.18
CA VAL A 77 -1.74 7.50 -9.82
C VAL A 77 -2.79 8.37 -9.15
N LYS A 78 -2.63 9.71 -9.23
CA LYS A 78 -3.62 10.67 -8.74
C LYS A 78 -5.03 10.37 -9.23
N ARG A 79 -5.19 10.18 -10.55
CA ARG A 79 -6.48 9.83 -11.16
C ARG A 79 -7.02 8.49 -10.63
N LYS A 80 -6.19 7.47 -10.45
CA LYS A 80 -6.61 6.18 -9.88
C LYS A 80 -7.06 6.34 -8.42
N ILE A 81 -6.35 7.14 -7.63
CA ILE A 81 -6.72 7.46 -6.24
C ILE A 81 -8.04 8.22 -6.19
N GLU A 82 -8.31 9.15 -7.11
CA GLU A 82 -9.60 9.87 -7.16
C GLU A 82 -10.76 8.96 -7.55
N LEU A 83 -10.52 7.95 -8.39
CA LEU A 83 -11.54 7.05 -8.92
C LEU A 83 -11.80 5.80 -8.08
N VAL A 84 -10.94 5.47 -7.09
CA VAL A 84 -11.18 4.29 -6.26
C VAL A 84 -12.41 4.51 -5.36
N ASP A 85 -13.40 3.65 -5.54
CA ASP A 85 -14.62 3.59 -4.75
C ASP A 85 -14.83 2.15 -4.27
N ASN A 86 -14.25 1.85 -3.12
CA ASN A 86 -14.37 0.55 -2.47
C ASN A 86 -14.42 0.74 -0.95
N PRO A 87 -15.62 0.96 -0.37
CA PRO A 87 -15.78 1.23 1.06
C PRO A 87 -15.17 0.16 1.96
N LYS A 88 -15.17 -1.10 1.51
CA LYS A 88 -14.58 -2.23 2.23
C LYS A 88 -13.06 -2.07 2.35
N MET A 89 -12.36 -1.79 1.24
CA MET A 89 -10.91 -1.62 1.26
C MET A 89 -10.49 -0.28 1.87
N GLU A 90 -11.35 0.74 1.80
CA GLU A 90 -11.15 1.98 2.53
C GLU A 90 -11.17 1.75 4.05
N ASP A 91 -12.13 0.95 4.55
CA ASP A 91 -12.16 0.58 5.98
C ASP A 91 -10.93 -0.25 6.38
N VAL A 92 -10.46 -1.17 5.52
CA VAL A 92 -9.19 -1.89 5.75
C VAL A 92 -8.03 -0.92 5.87
N ALA A 93 -7.88 0.03 4.95
CA ALA A 93 -6.80 1.01 4.97
C ALA A 93 -6.85 1.90 6.23
N LYS A 94 -8.06 2.34 6.64
CA LYS A 94 -8.25 3.10 7.88
C LYS A 94 -7.85 2.31 9.12
N ARG A 95 -8.19 1.02 9.18
CA ARG A 95 -7.78 0.13 10.28
C ARG A 95 -6.26 -0.07 10.30
N MET A 96 -5.63 -0.31 9.15
CA MET A 96 -4.17 -0.38 9.07
C MET A 96 -3.50 0.95 9.48
N ALA A 97 -4.13 2.09 9.24
CA ALA A 97 -3.62 3.40 9.67
C ALA A 97 -3.67 3.61 11.20
N MET A 98 -4.41 2.76 11.93
CA MET A 98 -4.48 2.75 13.39
C MET A 98 -3.46 1.81 14.03
N ASP A 99 -2.81 0.93 13.25
CA ASP A 99 -1.81 -0.01 13.76
C ASP A 99 -0.52 0.67 14.22
N HIS A 100 0.38 -0.08 14.84
CA HIS A 100 1.70 0.42 15.21
C HIS A 100 2.48 0.92 13.97
N ARG A 101 3.21 2.04 14.09
CA ARG A 101 3.85 2.71 12.94
C ARG A 101 4.87 1.84 12.20
N THR A 102 5.59 0.95 12.89
CA THR A 102 6.47 -0.04 12.25
C THR A 102 5.70 -1.00 11.33
N LEU A 103 4.49 -1.43 11.73
CA LEU A 103 3.65 -2.30 10.90
C LEU A 103 3.15 -1.57 9.66
N GLN A 104 2.79 -0.29 9.82
CA GLN A 104 2.39 0.57 8.70
C GLN A 104 3.53 0.74 7.67
N GLN A 105 4.78 0.82 8.13
CA GLN A 105 5.96 0.88 7.26
C GLN A 105 6.11 -0.41 6.46
N THR A 106 6.07 -1.57 7.11
CA THR A 106 6.16 -2.87 6.42
C THR A 106 4.99 -3.07 5.45
N PHE A 107 3.77 -2.69 5.86
CA PHE A 107 2.58 -2.73 5.00
C PHE A 107 2.71 -1.81 3.78
N SER A 108 3.27 -0.62 3.95
CA SER A 108 3.54 0.30 2.82
C SER A 108 4.51 -0.30 1.82
N GLY A 109 5.54 -1.03 2.29
CA GLY A 109 6.46 -1.76 1.41
C GLY A 109 5.74 -2.81 0.53
N LEU A 110 4.77 -3.55 1.11
CA LEU A 110 3.89 -4.46 0.38
C LEU A 110 3.07 -3.70 -0.68
N VAL A 111 2.35 -2.66 -0.27
CA VAL A 111 1.49 -1.86 -1.15
C VAL A 111 2.28 -1.27 -2.31
N PHE A 112 3.45 -0.68 -2.05
CA PHE A 112 4.29 -0.07 -3.08
C PHE A 112 4.78 -1.10 -4.11
N TYR A 113 5.19 -2.28 -3.64
CA TYR A 113 5.65 -3.34 -4.51
C TYR A 113 4.50 -3.93 -5.34
N HIS A 114 3.35 -4.21 -4.71
CA HIS A 114 2.16 -4.70 -5.39
C HIS A 114 1.62 -3.70 -6.42
N PHE A 115 1.58 -2.41 -6.08
CA PHE A 115 1.20 -1.34 -7.01
C PHE A 115 2.12 -1.29 -8.23
N MET A 116 3.44 -1.36 -8.04
CA MET A 116 4.41 -1.43 -9.14
C MET A 116 4.18 -2.66 -10.02
N LEU A 117 3.98 -3.84 -9.41
CA LEU A 117 3.76 -5.11 -10.11
C LEU A 117 2.49 -5.12 -10.97
N THR A 118 1.48 -4.34 -10.58
CA THR A 118 0.16 -4.31 -11.25
C THR A 118 -0.01 -3.14 -12.22
N CYS A 119 0.96 -2.22 -12.28
CA CYS A 119 1.02 -1.19 -13.31
C CYS A 119 1.18 -1.81 -14.71
N ASN A 120 0.51 -1.23 -15.71
CA ASN A 120 0.77 -1.61 -17.09
C ASN A 120 2.16 -1.13 -17.55
N LYS A 121 2.62 -1.56 -18.74
CA LYS A 121 3.97 -1.24 -19.24
C LYS A 121 4.29 0.26 -19.23
N ARG A 122 3.35 1.12 -19.66
CA ARG A 122 3.54 2.58 -19.75
C ARG A 122 3.54 3.23 -18.35
N GLU A 123 2.63 2.79 -17.48
CA GLU A 123 2.57 3.22 -16.09
C GLU A 123 3.86 2.87 -15.37
N ASN A 124 4.33 1.63 -15.51
CA ASN A 124 5.55 1.15 -14.86
C ASN A 124 6.79 1.92 -15.35
N GLN A 125 6.92 2.18 -16.65
CA GLN A 125 8.01 3.03 -17.17
C GLN A 125 7.99 4.45 -16.57
N THR A 126 6.81 5.04 -16.44
CA THR A 126 6.63 6.37 -15.84
C THR A 126 6.98 6.34 -14.36
N LEU A 127 6.47 5.34 -13.65
CA LEU A 127 6.69 5.10 -12.23
C LEU A 127 8.19 4.95 -11.92
N LEU A 128 8.90 4.06 -12.62
CA LEU A 128 10.32 3.82 -12.42
C LEU A 128 11.19 5.03 -12.79
N LYS A 129 10.79 5.82 -13.78
CA LYS A 129 11.49 7.06 -14.14
C LYS A 129 11.43 8.10 -13.00
N VAL A 130 10.30 8.20 -12.30
CA VAL A 130 10.09 9.17 -11.22
C VAL A 130 10.66 8.66 -9.89
N MET A 131 10.40 7.39 -9.57
CA MET A 131 10.65 6.82 -8.24
C MET A 131 11.95 6.03 -8.14
N GLY A 132 12.52 5.61 -9.27
CA GLY A 132 13.62 4.64 -9.32
C GLY A 132 13.17 3.19 -9.09
N ASN A 133 14.11 2.25 -9.14
CA ASN A 133 13.83 0.81 -9.16
C ASN A 133 13.61 0.17 -7.79
N SER A 134 13.70 0.94 -6.70
CA SER A 134 13.70 0.40 -5.34
C SER A 134 12.91 1.22 -4.34
N PHE A 135 12.00 2.09 -4.78
CA PHE A 135 11.21 2.97 -3.89
C PHE A 135 10.35 2.21 -2.87
N TYR A 136 9.98 0.97 -3.18
CA TYR A 136 9.22 0.07 -2.30
C TYR A 136 10.09 -0.56 -1.20
N LYS A 137 11.42 -0.46 -1.27
CA LYS A 137 12.33 -0.93 -0.22
C LYS A 137 12.46 0.12 0.86
N LEU A 138 11.56 0.06 1.85
CA LEU A 138 11.55 0.96 2.98
C LEU A 138 12.49 0.46 4.09
N PRO A 139 13.15 1.35 4.85
CA PRO A 139 13.96 0.95 5.99
C PRO A 139 13.06 0.35 7.07
N LEU A 140 13.50 -0.79 7.62
CA LEU A 140 12.98 -1.32 8.87
C LEU A 140 13.74 -0.59 9.99
N ILE A 141 12.99 0.12 10.84
CA ILE A 141 13.51 0.91 11.97
C ILE A 141 13.08 0.24 13.26
#